data_AF-A0A0P8AXB3-F1
#
_entry.id   AF-A0A0P8AXB3-F1
#
_cell.length_a   1.000
_cell.length_b   1.000
_cell.length_c   1.000
_cell.angle_alpha   90.00
_cell.angle_beta   90.00
_cell.angle_gamma   90.00
#
_symmetry.space_group_name_H-M   'P 1'
#
loop_
_entity.id
_entity.type
_entity.pdbx_description
1 polymer ?
#
loop_
_entity_poly.entity_id
_entity_poly.type
_entity_poly.pdbx_seq_one_letter_code
_entity_poly.pdbx_strand_id
1 'polypeptide(L)'
;MKFVVRHFSKLAAVGCAALLSAAGTTPAIASSANSAAASADMVEPVRENQTDPLAAGDQRFKSLFASWTAIERTSPTIGTSSDTAYSAPFTQPTVSVPSRMPLEGAKLTSGYGMRTHPVLGGRRRHSGIDLAAPTGTPVYATADGLVGRADWFSSYGLYISIDHGADMETR
;
A
#
# COMPACT_ATOMS: atom_id res chain seq x y z
N MET A 1 12.42 9.07 -74.48
CA MET A 1 12.67 7.68 -74.94
C MET A 1 12.56 6.78 -73.71
N LYS A 2 11.94 5.61 -73.65
CA LYS A 2 11.03 4.78 -74.46
C LYS A 2 10.48 3.75 -73.43
N PHE A 3 9.20 3.38 -73.55
CA PHE A 3 8.57 2.26 -72.82
C PHE A 3 9.26 0.91 -73.11
N VAL A 4 9.34 -0.01 -72.13
CA VAL A 4 9.29 -1.51 -72.26
C VAL A 4 8.98 -2.07 -70.84
N VAL A 5 7.82 -2.65 -70.47
CA VAL A 5 7.07 -3.88 -70.86
C VAL A 5 7.65 -5.20 -70.28
N ARG A 6 6.92 -5.70 -69.25
CA ARG A 6 6.53 -7.09 -68.89
C ARG A 6 7.62 -8.18 -68.77
N HIS A 7 7.40 -9.15 -67.87
CA HIS A 7 7.02 -10.53 -68.20
C HIS A 7 6.63 -11.31 -66.93
N PHE A 8 5.44 -11.89 -66.96
CA PHE A 8 5.01 -12.96 -66.06
C PHE A 8 5.56 -14.29 -66.61
N SER A 9 6.06 -15.16 -65.73
CA SER A 9 6.31 -16.56 -66.04
C SER A 9 5.64 -17.47 -65.00
N LYS A 10 5.11 -18.57 -65.53
CA LYS A 10 4.11 -19.49 -64.99
C LYS A 10 4.73 -20.89 -64.79
N LEU A 11 4.10 -21.69 -63.90
CA LEU A 11 4.13 -23.18 -63.78
C LEU A 11 5.49 -23.81 -63.35
N ALA A 12 5.59 -24.95 -62.67
CA ALA A 12 4.76 -26.16 -62.46
C ALA A 12 5.14 -26.79 -61.08
N ALA A 13 4.22 -27.25 -60.22
CA ALA A 13 3.47 -28.52 -60.18
C ALA A 13 4.22 -29.77 -59.65
N VAL A 14 3.48 -30.53 -58.84
CA VAL A 14 3.55 -31.99 -58.52
C VAL A 14 4.31 -32.41 -57.25
N GLY A 15 3.58 -33.08 -56.35
CA GLY A 15 4.14 -33.83 -55.22
C GLY A 15 3.08 -34.32 -54.23
N CYS A 16 2.28 -35.29 -54.64
CA CYS A 16 1.18 -35.92 -53.89
C CYS A 16 1.70 -36.80 -52.74
N ALA A 17 1.17 -36.66 -51.52
CA ALA A 17 1.13 -37.72 -50.52
C ALA A 17 -0.05 -37.50 -49.56
N ALA A 18 -1.12 -38.26 -49.77
CA ALA A 18 -2.24 -38.35 -48.85
C ALA A 18 -1.85 -39.26 -47.68
N LEU A 19 -2.03 -38.78 -46.45
CA LEU A 19 -2.19 -39.62 -45.27
C LEU A 19 -3.39 -39.12 -44.48
N LEU A 20 -4.37 -40.01 -44.38
CA LEU A 20 -5.68 -39.86 -43.77
C LEU A 20 -5.57 -40.25 -42.29
N SER A 21 -5.89 -39.34 -41.35
CA SER A 21 -6.17 -39.75 -39.97
C SER A 21 -6.97 -38.70 -39.18
N ALA A 22 -8.21 -39.11 -38.89
CA ALA A 22 -9.02 -38.84 -37.70
C ALA A 22 -9.39 -37.39 -37.34
N ALA A 23 -10.70 -37.15 -37.43
CA ALA A 23 -11.41 -36.07 -36.75
C ALA A 23 -11.14 -36.09 -35.24
N GLY A 24 -10.67 -34.95 -34.73
CA GLY A 24 -10.65 -34.62 -33.31
C GLY A 24 -11.10 -33.18 -33.17
N THR A 25 -12.38 -32.98 -32.83
CA THR A 25 -12.91 -31.68 -32.42
C THR A 25 -12.19 -31.25 -31.14
N THR A 26 -11.24 -30.33 -31.23
CA THR A 26 -10.77 -29.63 -30.03
C THR A 26 -11.85 -28.61 -29.65
N PRO A 27 -12.49 -28.72 -28.47
CA PRO A 27 -13.34 -27.64 -28.00
C PRO A 27 -12.47 -26.39 -27.83
N ALA A 28 -12.93 -25.28 -28.39
CA ALA A 28 -12.45 -23.97 -27.97
C ALA A 28 -12.62 -23.90 -26.45
N ILE A 29 -11.53 -23.66 -25.73
CA ILE A 29 -11.59 -23.35 -24.31
C ILE A 29 -12.26 -21.98 -24.25
N ALA A 30 -13.56 -21.97 -23.99
CA ALA A 30 -14.24 -20.75 -23.63
C ALA A 30 -13.53 -20.20 -22.39
N SER A 31 -13.00 -18.97 -22.47
CA SER A 31 -12.85 -18.15 -21.26
C SER A 31 -14.20 -18.22 -20.58
N SER A 32 -14.27 -18.84 -19.41
CA SER A 32 -15.47 -18.84 -18.60
C SER A 32 -15.83 -17.38 -18.40
N ALA A 33 -16.80 -16.93 -19.19
CA ALA A 33 -17.42 -15.64 -19.07
C ALA A 33 -17.70 -15.46 -17.58
N ASN A 34 -17.17 -14.37 -17.04
CA ASN A 34 -17.45 -13.89 -15.70
C ASN A 34 -18.97 -13.78 -15.58
N SER A 35 -19.58 -14.89 -15.15
CA SER A 35 -21.01 -15.07 -15.20
C SER A 35 -21.57 -14.42 -13.97
N ALA A 36 -22.51 -13.53 -14.25
CA ALA A 36 -23.46 -12.93 -13.34
C ALA A 36 -22.91 -11.82 -12.44
N ALA A 37 -23.11 -10.59 -12.92
CA ALA A 37 -23.90 -9.59 -12.22
C ALA A 37 -24.13 -9.89 -10.73
N ALA A 38 -23.23 -9.42 -9.88
CA ALA A 38 -23.55 -9.07 -8.51
C ALA A 38 -23.47 -7.55 -8.41
N SER A 39 -24.36 -6.86 -9.13
CA SER A 39 -24.86 -5.58 -8.63
C SER A 39 -25.41 -5.88 -7.24
N ALA A 40 -24.83 -5.26 -6.22
CA ALA A 40 -25.19 -5.44 -4.83
C ALA A 40 -26.72 -5.38 -4.65
N ASP A 41 -27.35 -6.54 -4.50
CA ASP A 41 -28.75 -6.68 -4.11
C ASP A 41 -28.75 -7.08 -2.64
N MET A 42 -28.95 -6.09 -1.76
CA MET A 42 -28.98 -6.26 -0.30
C MET A 42 -30.34 -6.75 0.18
N VAL A 43 -30.86 -7.82 -0.42
CA VAL A 43 -32.04 -8.53 0.11
C VAL A 43 -31.80 -10.03 -0.06
N GLU A 44 -31.01 -10.61 0.84
CA GLU A 44 -30.95 -12.07 0.98
C GLU A 44 -31.91 -12.50 2.10
N PRO A 45 -32.86 -13.44 1.86
CA PRO A 45 -33.69 -13.95 2.94
C PRO A 45 -32.80 -14.71 3.92
N VAL A 46 -32.95 -14.42 5.22
CA VAL A 46 -32.28 -15.12 6.32
C VAL A 46 -32.42 -16.63 6.11
N ARG A 47 -31.37 -17.28 5.61
CA ARG A 47 -31.32 -18.73 5.42
C ARG A 47 -30.54 -19.37 6.57
N GLU A 48 -31.33 -20.16 7.28
CA GLU A 48 -31.10 -21.14 8.33
C GLU A 48 -29.68 -21.73 8.43
N ASN A 49 -29.14 -21.64 9.64
CA ASN A 49 -28.02 -22.38 10.26
C ASN A 49 -27.29 -23.42 9.39
N GLN A 50 -26.18 -23.00 8.78
CA GLN A 50 -25.07 -23.91 8.49
C GLN A 50 -24.11 -23.91 9.69
N THR A 51 -24.32 -24.83 10.62
CA THR A 51 -23.33 -25.14 11.67
C THR A 51 -22.19 -25.96 11.06
N ASP A 52 -21.30 -25.31 10.33
CA ASP A 52 -20.04 -25.93 9.90
C ASP A 52 -19.01 -25.82 11.03
N PRO A 53 -18.29 -26.90 11.37
CA PRO A 53 -17.36 -26.91 12.48
C PRO A 53 -16.20 -25.93 12.19
N LEU A 54 -15.96 -25.02 13.13
CA LEU A 54 -14.95 -23.96 13.15
C LEU A 54 -13.48 -24.42 12.95
N ALA A 55 -13.23 -25.69 12.65
CA ALA A 55 -11.91 -26.27 12.44
C ALA A 55 -11.41 -26.15 10.99
N ALA A 56 -12.28 -25.91 10.02
CA ALA A 56 -11.90 -25.73 8.63
C ALA A 56 -12.61 -24.51 8.06
N GLY A 57 -12.03 -23.33 8.27
CA GLY A 57 -12.49 -22.06 7.68
C GLY A 57 -13.00 -22.28 6.26
N ASP A 58 -14.21 -21.78 6.03
CA ASP A 58 -15.03 -21.99 4.85
C ASP A 58 -14.22 -21.77 3.57
N GLN A 59 -14.45 -22.64 2.57
CA GLN A 59 -13.78 -22.55 1.27
C GLN A 59 -14.04 -21.20 0.59
N ARG A 60 -15.16 -20.53 0.96
CA ARG A 60 -15.51 -19.18 0.54
C ARG A 60 -14.57 -18.12 1.13
N PHE A 61 -14.31 -18.12 2.44
CA PHE A 61 -13.31 -17.25 3.05
C PHE A 61 -11.91 -17.49 2.47
N LYS A 62 -11.50 -18.75 2.27
CA LYS A 62 -10.19 -19.06 1.67
C LYS A 62 -10.04 -18.52 0.25
N SER A 63 -11.08 -18.63 -0.57
CA SER A 63 -11.07 -18.12 -1.94
C SER A 63 -11.11 -16.59 -1.98
N LEU A 64 -11.90 -15.96 -1.13
CA LEU A 64 -11.90 -14.50 -0.95
C LEU A 64 -10.53 -14.00 -0.47
N PHE A 65 -9.97 -14.60 0.57
CA PHE A 65 -8.64 -14.24 1.10
C PHE A 65 -7.54 -14.44 0.04
N ALA A 66 -7.59 -15.53 -0.73
CA ALA A 66 -6.68 -15.76 -1.84
C ALA A 66 -6.81 -14.70 -2.94
N SER A 67 -8.03 -14.24 -3.27
CA SER A 67 -8.23 -13.18 -4.26
C SER A 67 -7.69 -11.82 -3.79
N TRP A 68 -7.86 -11.47 -2.51
CA TRP A 68 -7.27 -10.26 -1.93
C TRP A 68 -5.74 -10.31 -1.97
N THR A 69 -5.16 -11.44 -1.59
CA THR A 69 -3.70 -11.64 -1.64
C THR A 69 -3.15 -11.58 -3.07
N ALA A 70 -3.89 -12.06 -4.07
CA ALA A 70 -3.47 -11.99 -5.48
C ALA A 70 -3.43 -10.56 -6.02
N ILE A 71 -4.37 -9.72 -5.60
CA ILE A 71 -4.41 -8.29 -5.96
C ILE A 71 -3.21 -7.55 -5.32
N GLU A 72 -2.86 -7.90 -4.08
CA GLU A 72 -1.70 -7.32 -3.39
C GLU A 72 -0.37 -7.67 -4.09
N ARG A 73 -0.22 -8.91 -4.60
CA ARG A 73 0.98 -9.33 -5.35
C ARG A 73 1.09 -8.76 -6.77
N THR A 74 -0.03 -8.35 -7.37
CA THR A 74 -0.06 -7.79 -8.73
C THR A 74 0.04 -6.27 -8.75
N SER A 75 0.09 -5.63 -7.59
CA SER A 75 0.36 -4.21 -7.45
C SER A 75 1.80 -3.91 -7.91
N PRO A 76 2.03 -2.88 -8.75
CA PRO A 76 3.35 -2.63 -9.31
C PRO A 76 4.35 -2.24 -8.21
N THR A 77 5.29 -3.13 -7.90
CA THR A 77 6.41 -2.83 -7.00
C THR A 77 7.35 -1.83 -7.68
N ILE A 78 7.20 -0.54 -7.40
CA ILE A 78 8.25 0.46 -7.64
C ILE A 78 9.10 0.50 -6.38
N GLY A 79 10.19 -0.26 -6.36
CA GLY A 79 11.14 -0.28 -5.25
C GLY A 79 11.76 -1.67 -5.06
N THR A 80 13.01 -1.80 -5.49
CA THR A 80 13.82 -3.00 -5.33
C THR A 80 14.14 -3.23 -3.85
N SER A 81 13.52 -4.23 -3.22
CA SER A 81 14.10 -4.90 -2.05
C SER A 81 13.64 -6.35 -2.01
N SER A 82 14.40 -7.20 -2.69
CA SER A 82 14.42 -8.64 -2.47
C SER A 82 14.95 -8.91 -1.07
N ASP A 83 14.06 -9.13 -0.12
CA ASP A 83 14.16 -10.23 0.85
C ASP A 83 12.89 -10.29 1.70
N THR A 84 12.10 -11.33 1.40
CA THR A 84 11.04 -11.97 2.19
C THR A 84 10.73 -11.38 3.57
N ALA A 85 9.87 -10.35 3.62
CA ALA A 85 9.13 -9.99 4.83
C ALA A 85 7.75 -9.47 4.45
N TYR A 86 6.72 -10.08 5.03
CA TYR A 86 5.32 -9.67 5.11
C TYR A 86 5.05 -8.24 4.56
N SER A 87 4.78 -8.14 3.25
CA SER A 87 4.46 -6.87 2.59
C SER A 87 3.05 -6.47 2.98
N ALA A 88 2.92 -5.63 4.00
CA ALA A 88 1.67 -4.93 4.27
C ALA A 88 1.34 -4.01 3.08
N PRO A 89 0.04 -3.75 2.76
CA PRO A 89 -0.39 -3.06 1.54
C PRO A 89 -0.14 -1.54 1.54
N PHE A 90 0.73 -1.06 2.42
CA PHE A 90 1.14 0.33 2.48
C PHE A 90 2.64 0.39 2.27
N THR A 91 3.06 0.88 1.11
CA THR A 91 4.41 1.42 0.93
C THR A 91 4.58 2.52 1.97
N GLN A 92 5.19 2.18 3.11
CA GLN A 92 5.56 3.19 4.10
C GLN A 92 6.56 4.12 3.40
N PRO A 93 6.43 5.45 3.53
CA PRO A 93 7.52 6.33 3.14
C PRO A 93 8.77 5.82 3.88
N THR A 94 9.82 5.49 3.13
CA THR A 94 11.07 5.01 3.72
C THR A 94 11.66 6.05 4.67
N VAL A 95 11.33 7.33 4.42
CA VAL A 95 11.67 8.50 5.23
C VAL A 95 10.62 9.60 4.99
N SER A 96 10.15 10.23 6.06
CA SER A 96 9.28 11.40 6.05
C SER A 96 9.97 12.56 6.77
N VAL A 97 9.98 13.76 6.17
CA VAL A 97 10.68 14.91 6.76
C VAL A 97 9.69 15.81 7.51
N PRO A 98 9.83 15.96 8.84
CA PRO A 98 9.09 16.95 9.65
C PRO A 98 9.19 18.35 9.05
N SER A 99 8.06 18.90 8.61
CA SER A 99 8.05 20.21 7.93
C SER A 99 6.85 21.08 8.29
N ARG A 100 5.75 20.49 8.77
CA ARG A 100 4.55 21.22 9.15
C ARG A 100 4.67 21.76 10.58
N MET A 101 4.03 22.90 10.86
CA MET A 101 3.85 23.41 12.22
C MET A 101 2.85 22.52 12.98
N PRO A 102 3.18 22.00 14.18
CA PRO A 102 2.29 21.10 14.92
C PRO A 102 1.08 21.80 15.57
N LEU A 103 1.10 23.13 15.64
CA LEU A 103 0.05 23.96 16.24
C LEU A 103 -0.41 25.04 15.26
N GLU A 104 -1.72 25.25 15.16
CA GLU A 104 -2.26 26.38 14.41
C GLU A 104 -2.09 27.70 15.18
N GLY A 105 -1.64 28.76 14.50
CA GLY A 105 -1.43 30.06 15.14
C GLY A 105 -0.35 30.09 16.22
N ALA A 106 0.59 29.13 16.18
CA ALA A 106 1.60 28.93 17.21
C ALA A 106 2.43 30.20 17.49
N LYS A 107 2.63 30.50 18.77
CA LYS A 107 3.60 31.50 19.22
C LYS A 107 4.80 30.78 19.83
N LEU A 108 5.96 30.94 19.21
CA LEU A 108 7.24 30.48 19.76
C LEU A 108 7.56 31.29 21.02
N THR A 109 7.56 30.63 22.18
CA THR A 109 7.95 31.27 23.45
C THR A 109 9.43 31.06 23.74
N SER A 110 10.02 29.98 23.24
CA SER A 110 11.41 29.66 23.52
C SER A 110 12.04 28.76 22.43
N GLY A 111 13.29 29.06 22.05
CA GLY A 111 14.01 28.35 20.96
C GLY A 111 15.01 27.27 21.43
N TYR A 112 15.37 26.35 20.55
CA TYR A 112 16.30 25.25 20.84
C TYR A 112 17.68 25.73 21.31
N GLY A 113 18.33 24.96 22.18
CA GLY A 113 19.73 25.19 22.58
C GLY A 113 19.93 25.47 24.07
N MET A 114 21.00 26.17 24.43
CA MET A 114 21.34 26.42 25.83
C MET A 114 20.56 27.60 26.41
N ARG A 115 19.96 27.41 27.59
CA ARG A 115 19.14 28.42 28.28
C ARG A 115 19.56 28.58 29.72
N THR A 116 19.44 29.79 30.25
CA THR A 116 19.65 30.04 31.68
C THR A 116 18.42 29.56 32.45
N HIS A 117 18.63 28.62 33.37
CA HIS A 117 17.57 28.15 34.25
C HIS A 117 17.17 29.26 35.22
N PRO A 118 15.88 29.63 35.31
CA PRO A 118 15.43 30.87 35.95
C PRO A 118 15.62 30.90 37.47
N VAL A 119 15.74 29.74 38.12
CA VAL A 119 15.81 29.65 39.59
C VAL A 119 17.24 29.42 40.10
N LEU A 120 17.91 28.39 39.60
CA LEU A 120 19.23 27.95 40.08
C LEU A 120 20.42 28.69 39.45
N GLY A 121 20.20 29.53 38.42
CA GLY A 121 21.29 30.22 37.73
C GLY A 121 22.30 29.25 37.12
N GLY A 122 21.93 28.59 36.01
CA GLY A 122 22.82 27.67 35.30
C GLY A 122 22.36 27.41 33.87
N ARG A 123 23.30 27.20 32.94
CA ARG A 123 22.97 26.91 31.54
C ARG A 123 22.51 25.45 31.43
N ARG A 124 21.26 25.22 31.04
CA ARG A 124 20.72 23.89 30.74
C ARG A 124 20.39 23.79 29.27
N ARG A 125 20.56 22.58 28.70
CA ARG A 125 20.21 22.32 27.31
C ARG A 125 18.70 22.14 27.19
N HIS A 126 18.09 22.91 26.31
CA HIS A 126 16.73 22.72 25.87
C HIS A 126 16.72 21.97 24.54
N SER A 127 16.25 20.73 24.60
CA SER A 127 16.30 19.78 23.49
C SER A 127 15.04 19.82 22.60
N GLY A 128 14.34 20.96 22.58
CA GLY A 128 13.13 21.20 21.80
C GLY A 128 12.84 22.68 21.58
N ILE A 129 11.62 23.02 21.19
CA ILE A 129 11.08 24.38 21.14
C ILE A 129 9.79 24.40 21.96
N ASP A 130 9.48 25.53 22.61
CA ASP A 130 8.21 25.65 23.33
C ASP A 130 7.27 26.57 22.54
N LEU A 131 6.05 26.08 22.34
CA LEU A 131 4.97 26.77 21.65
C LEU A 131 3.83 26.95 22.64
N ALA A 132 3.40 28.19 22.89
CA ALA A 132 2.30 28.44 23.82
C ALA A 132 0.94 28.28 23.13
N ALA A 133 0.05 27.51 23.74
CA ALA A 133 -1.33 27.34 23.34
C ALA A 133 -2.24 27.08 24.56
N PRO A 134 -3.54 27.43 24.51
CA PRO A 134 -4.50 27.05 25.53
C PRO A 134 -4.66 25.52 25.65
N THR A 135 -5.02 25.03 26.83
CA THR A 135 -5.35 23.61 27.04
C THR A 135 -6.48 23.18 26.10
N GLY A 136 -6.34 21.98 25.52
CA GLY A 136 -7.31 21.42 24.55
C GLY A 136 -7.08 21.85 23.11
N THR A 137 -6.06 22.68 22.83
CA THR A 137 -5.65 22.98 21.45
C THR A 137 -5.18 21.70 20.76
N PRO A 138 -5.71 21.35 19.57
CA PRO A 138 -5.25 20.19 18.82
C PRO A 138 -3.77 20.29 18.46
N VAL A 139 -3.05 19.18 18.62
CA VAL A 139 -1.65 19.04 18.22
C VAL A 139 -1.57 18.06 17.06
N TYR A 140 -0.92 18.46 15.97
CA TYR A 140 -0.79 17.66 14.76
C TYR A 140 0.63 17.13 14.59
N ALA A 141 0.75 15.94 13.99
CA ALA A 141 2.04 15.42 13.54
C ALA A 141 2.64 16.35 12.48
N THR A 142 3.96 16.53 12.53
CA THR A 142 4.68 17.43 11.61
C THR A 142 5.06 16.78 10.28
N ALA A 143 4.98 15.44 10.23
CA ALA A 143 5.11 14.58 9.05
C ALA A 143 4.47 13.21 9.33
N ASP A 144 4.35 12.38 8.29
CA ASP A 144 3.86 11.00 8.41
C ASP A 144 4.85 10.14 9.18
N GLY A 145 4.37 9.20 9.97
CA GLY A 145 5.23 8.31 10.76
C GLY A 145 4.47 7.31 11.60
N LEU A 146 5.21 6.51 12.36
CA LEU A 146 4.69 5.50 13.27
C LEU A 146 4.81 5.98 14.71
N VAL A 147 3.73 5.84 15.49
CA VAL A 147 3.76 6.17 16.93
C VAL A 147 4.65 5.16 17.67
N GLY A 148 5.77 5.63 18.22
CA GLY A 148 6.67 4.83 19.04
C GLY A 148 6.24 4.77 20.51
N ARG A 149 5.66 5.86 21.03
CA ARG A 149 5.12 5.94 22.40
C ARG A 149 3.90 6.87 22.44
N ALA A 150 2.93 6.54 23.29
CA ALA A 150 1.84 7.44 23.66
C ALA A 150 1.41 7.14 25.11
N ASP A 151 2.10 7.74 26.09
CA ASP A 151 1.84 7.53 27.53
C ASP A 151 2.48 8.65 28.36
N TRP A 152 2.29 8.63 29.68
CA TRP A 152 3.01 9.48 30.61
C TRP A 152 4.52 9.16 30.61
N PHE A 153 5.37 10.20 30.57
CA PHE A 153 6.83 10.05 30.57
C PHE A 153 7.53 11.03 31.53
N SER A 154 7.69 10.60 32.78
CA SER A 154 8.49 11.31 33.80
C SER A 154 8.12 12.80 33.88
N SER A 155 9.11 13.71 33.83
CA SER A 155 8.93 15.16 33.90
C SER A 155 8.35 15.78 32.61
N TYR A 156 8.24 15.03 31.51
CA TYR A 156 7.60 15.53 30.29
C TYR A 156 6.07 15.53 30.40
N GLY A 157 5.49 14.72 31.29
CA GLY A 157 4.04 14.56 31.39
C GLY A 157 3.49 13.64 30.31
N LEU A 158 2.33 13.97 29.74
CA LEU A 158 1.78 13.25 28.59
C LEU A 158 2.69 13.44 27.38
N TYR A 159 3.16 12.32 26.84
CA TYR A 159 4.22 12.30 25.83
C TYR A 159 3.83 11.38 24.69
N ILE A 160 4.05 11.87 23.47
CA ILE A 160 3.90 11.08 22.24
C ILE A 160 5.21 11.19 21.50
N SER A 161 5.74 10.07 20.99
CA SER A 161 6.80 10.12 19.99
C SER A 161 6.41 9.42 18.70
N ILE A 162 6.87 9.99 17.59
CA ILE A 162 6.58 9.53 16.24
C ILE A 162 7.90 9.36 15.49
N ASP A 163 8.13 8.15 15.00
CA ASP A 163 9.25 7.80 14.13
C ASP A 163 8.87 8.06 12.67
N HIS A 164 9.71 8.83 11.97
CA HIS A 164 9.53 9.22 10.58
C HIS A 164 10.53 8.52 9.64
N GLY A 165 11.34 7.59 10.13
CA GLY A 165 12.40 6.91 9.39
C GLY A 165 13.71 7.71 9.34
N ALA A 166 14.79 7.05 8.89
CA ALA A 166 16.16 7.61 8.86
C ALA A 166 16.58 8.32 10.16
N ASP A 167 16.30 7.68 11.30
CA ASP A 167 16.61 8.19 12.64
C ASP A 167 15.96 9.56 12.98
N MET A 168 14.90 9.95 12.27
CA MET A 168 14.13 11.16 12.56
C MET A 168 12.93 10.84 13.44
N GLU A 169 12.87 11.48 14.60
CA GLU A 169 11.80 11.35 15.57
C GLU A 169 11.26 12.74 15.96
N THR A 170 9.94 12.86 16.10
CA THR A 170 9.31 14.02 16.73
C THR A 170 8.62 13.64 18.03
N ARG A 171 8.59 14.59 18.96
CA ARG A 171 8.13 14.43 20.34
C ARG A 171 7.67 15.74 20.94
#